data_AF-A0AAD1P2N3-F1
#
_entry.id   AF-A0AAD1P2N3-F1
#
_cell.length_a   1.000
_cell.length_b   1.000
_cell.length_c   1.000
_cell.angle_alpha   90.00
_cell.angle_beta   90.00
_cell.angle_gamma   90.00
#
_symmetry.space_group_name_H-M   'P 1'
#
loop_
_entity.id
_entity.type
_entity.pdbx_description
1 polymer ?
#
loop_
_entity_poly.entity_id
_entity_poly.type
_entity_poly.pdbx_seq_one_letter_code
_entity_poly.pdbx_strand_id
1 'polypeptide(L)'
;MKGKYKAALALLLLLILVPLTLVMTLGLWVPTLVGVWLPVGTRIALDESPRLTRHGLHIPELRYLVDDCPLARITQADLSHPSRWLLNVGTIELDSACLAKLPQTEASPAAPKTLAEWQSMLPNTWINIDKVILSPWQEWQGKLSLSLTPSTQQLRYQGEKVKFQGRLHGQNLTVNELDIAAFEGQPPVKLVGEFTMPLVPDGLPVSGHAVATLSLPQEPSLVDAELEWQENSGQLIVMARDNADPLLDLPWEITRQQLTISDGRWNWPYQGFPLSGRLGMKVENWQAGLENAVVSGRQNILTQGDAGKGNAVLTLGPGKLGVDSSDMPLQLIGEAKQGDLIFYAKLPARLTGSLNDPQLAFEPGALLRSRGRVIDSLDIDEIRWPLAGVKVTQRGVDGRLQAILRAHENQMGGFELHLDGLANDFLPDAGRWQWRYWGKGSFTPMHAR
;
A
#
# COMPACT_ATOMS: atom_id res chain seq x y z
N MET A 1 -48.79 65.29 -0.11
CA MET A 1 -48.98 63.87 0.29
C MET A 1 -48.67 62.85 -0.83
N LYS A 2 -48.76 63.17 -2.14
CA LYS A 2 -48.51 62.23 -3.25
C LYS A 2 -47.05 61.79 -3.47
N GLY A 3 -46.05 62.56 -3.02
CA GLY A 3 -44.62 62.24 -3.22
C GLY A 3 -44.06 61.15 -2.29
N LYS A 4 -44.54 61.09 -1.04
CA LYS A 4 -44.07 60.10 -0.05
C LYS A 4 -44.52 58.67 -0.38
N TYR A 5 -45.72 58.51 -0.95
CA TYR A 5 -46.22 57.22 -1.42
C TYR A 5 -45.43 56.68 -2.63
N LYS A 6 -45.03 57.54 -3.57
CA LYS A 6 -44.19 57.13 -4.71
C LYS A 6 -42.79 56.70 -4.26
N ALA A 7 -42.21 57.40 -3.29
CA ALA A 7 -40.92 57.04 -2.71
C ALA A 7 -40.99 55.71 -1.93
N ALA A 8 -42.05 55.50 -1.13
CA ALA A 8 -42.27 54.24 -0.43
C ALA A 8 -42.50 53.07 -1.42
N LEU A 9 -43.27 53.29 -2.48
CA LEU A 9 -43.51 52.27 -3.50
C LEU A 9 -42.22 51.93 -4.27
N ALA A 10 -41.41 52.93 -4.62
CA ALA A 10 -40.12 52.74 -5.28
C ALA A 10 -39.12 51.99 -4.38
N LEU A 11 -39.09 52.31 -3.08
CA LEU A 11 -38.26 51.61 -2.10
C LEU A 11 -38.70 50.15 -1.94
N LEU A 12 -40.00 49.90 -1.92
CA LEU A 12 -40.57 48.55 -1.80
C LEU A 12 -40.32 47.74 -3.08
N LEU A 13 -40.43 48.36 -4.25
CA LEU A 13 -40.06 47.77 -5.54
C LEU A 13 -38.57 47.46 -5.60
N LEU A 14 -37.71 48.33 -5.09
CA LEU A 14 -36.27 48.12 -5.03
C LEU A 14 -35.90 47.00 -4.04
N LEU A 15 -36.57 46.95 -2.88
CA LEU A 15 -36.47 45.87 -1.89
C LEU A 15 -36.92 44.51 -2.43
N ILE A 16 -37.76 44.46 -3.46
CA ILE A 16 -38.18 43.21 -4.11
C ILE A 16 -37.28 42.90 -5.32
N LEU A 17 -37.02 43.89 -6.18
CA LEU A 17 -36.26 43.70 -7.42
C LEU A 17 -34.80 43.38 -7.16
N VAL A 18 -34.15 44.04 -6.19
CA VAL A 18 -32.73 43.81 -5.88
C VAL A 18 -32.46 42.37 -5.44
N PRO A 19 -33.18 41.78 -4.46
CA PRO A 19 -32.99 40.38 -4.12
C PRO A 19 -33.40 39.45 -5.27
N LEU A 20 -34.42 39.80 -6.06
CA LEU A 20 -34.81 39.00 -7.22
C LEU A 20 -33.71 38.95 -8.29
N THR A 21 -33.08 40.09 -8.61
CA THR A 21 -31.97 40.17 -9.56
C THR A 21 -30.70 39.51 -9.01
N LEU A 22 -30.42 39.65 -7.71
CA LEU A 22 -29.33 38.94 -7.03
C LEU A 22 -29.51 37.42 -7.13
N VAL A 23 -30.73 36.91 -6.91
CA VAL A 23 -31.04 35.48 -7.05
C VAL A 23 -30.94 35.03 -8.51
N MET A 24 -31.47 35.81 -9.46
CA MET A 24 -31.36 35.46 -10.88
C MET A 24 -29.92 35.49 -11.43
N THR A 25 -29.03 36.25 -10.79
CA THR A 25 -27.61 36.36 -11.19
C THR A 25 -26.67 35.50 -10.35
N LEU A 26 -27.19 34.63 -9.46
CA LEU A 26 -26.41 33.73 -8.59
C LEU A 26 -25.27 33.02 -9.34
N GLY A 27 -25.54 32.48 -10.53
CA GLY A 27 -24.52 31.78 -11.33
C GLY A 27 -23.33 32.64 -11.78
N LEU A 28 -23.48 33.98 -11.82
CA LEU A 28 -22.45 34.92 -12.30
C LEU A 28 -21.52 35.41 -11.19
N TRP A 29 -22.02 35.58 -9.96
CA TRP A 29 -21.25 36.17 -8.86
C TRP A 29 -20.88 35.17 -7.75
N VAL A 30 -21.57 34.03 -7.64
CA VAL A 30 -21.20 32.99 -6.66
C VAL A 30 -19.80 32.45 -6.91
N PRO A 31 -19.39 32.13 -8.15
CA PRO A 31 -18.03 31.67 -8.42
C PRO A 31 -16.94 32.66 -7.98
N THR A 32 -17.18 33.97 -8.17
CA THR A 32 -16.21 35.02 -7.82
C THR A 32 -16.15 35.27 -6.33
N LEU A 33 -17.27 35.20 -5.59
CA LEU A 33 -17.27 35.33 -4.13
C LEU A 33 -16.67 34.10 -3.43
N VAL A 34 -17.01 32.90 -3.90
CA VAL A 34 -16.42 31.66 -3.34
C VAL A 34 -14.93 31.59 -3.64
N GLY A 35 -14.48 32.15 -4.78
CA GLY A 35 -13.07 32.28 -5.16
C GLY A 35 -12.16 32.91 -4.10
N VAL A 36 -12.69 33.77 -3.21
CA VAL A 36 -11.91 34.37 -2.10
C VAL A 36 -11.49 33.33 -1.06
N TRP A 37 -12.27 32.26 -0.92
CA TRP A 37 -12.05 31.17 0.04
C TRP A 37 -11.42 29.94 -0.61
N LEU A 38 -11.22 29.94 -1.92
CA LEU A 38 -10.61 28.85 -2.67
C LEU A 38 -9.09 29.02 -2.73
N PRO A 39 -8.31 27.93 -2.78
CA PRO A 39 -6.88 27.98 -3.05
C PRO A 39 -6.56 28.72 -4.35
N VAL A 40 -5.42 29.39 -4.38
CA VAL A 40 -4.91 30.10 -5.57
C VAL A 40 -4.80 29.10 -6.74
N GLY A 41 -5.18 29.53 -7.95
CA GLY A 41 -5.17 28.66 -9.14
C GLY A 41 -6.38 27.73 -9.25
N THR A 42 -7.35 27.82 -8.33
CA THR A 42 -8.57 27.02 -8.40
C THR A 42 -9.82 27.88 -8.62
N ARG A 43 -10.80 27.34 -9.35
CA ARG A 43 -12.05 28.04 -9.67
C ARG A 43 -13.23 27.09 -9.70
N ILE A 44 -14.40 27.62 -9.41
CA ILE A 44 -15.67 26.92 -9.62
C ILE A 44 -16.29 27.43 -10.91
N ALA A 45 -16.79 26.52 -11.75
CA ALA A 45 -17.59 26.82 -12.92
C ALA A 45 -18.99 26.20 -12.74
N LEU A 46 -20.01 26.97 -13.09
CA LEU A 46 -21.41 26.55 -13.10
C LEU A 46 -21.89 26.65 -14.55
N ASP A 47 -22.18 25.53 -15.19
CA ASP A 47 -22.69 25.53 -16.57
C ASP A 47 -24.17 25.93 -16.60
N GLU A 48 -24.92 25.59 -15.55
CA GLU A 48 -26.28 26.05 -15.32
C GLU A 48 -26.40 26.88 -14.04
N SER A 49 -27.27 27.89 -14.07
CA SER A 49 -27.54 28.70 -12.88
C SER A 49 -28.26 27.88 -11.81
N PRO A 50 -27.83 27.97 -10.54
CA PRO A 50 -28.54 27.38 -9.41
C PRO A 50 -30.00 27.85 -9.37
N ARG A 51 -30.91 26.93 -9.02
CA ARG A 51 -32.35 27.20 -8.98
C ARG A 51 -32.82 27.15 -7.54
N LEU A 52 -33.49 28.22 -7.09
CA LEU A 52 -34.15 28.23 -5.79
C LEU A 52 -35.47 27.45 -5.89
N THR A 53 -35.62 26.41 -5.08
CA THR A 53 -36.86 25.64 -4.95
C THR A 53 -37.55 25.99 -3.63
N ARG A 54 -38.79 25.50 -3.44
CA ARG A 54 -39.50 25.67 -2.16
C ARG A 54 -38.78 25.05 -0.96
N HIS A 55 -37.89 24.10 -1.18
CA HIS A 55 -37.25 23.31 -0.13
C HIS A 55 -35.75 23.58 0.01
N GLY A 56 -35.15 24.41 -0.86
CA GLY A 56 -33.73 24.69 -0.85
C GLY A 56 -33.17 25.17 -2.18
N LEU A 57 -31.85 25.18 -2.29
CA LEU A 57 -31.10 25.53 -3.50
C LEU A 57 -30.72 24.24 -4.25
N HIS A 58 -31.13 24.16 -5.51
CA HIS A 58 -30.76 23.08 -6.42
C HIS A 58 -29.65 23.55 -7.38
N ILE A 59 -28.55 22.80 -7.45
CA ILE A 59 -27.40 23.05 -8.31
C ILE A 59 -27.30 21.85 -9.27
N PRO A 60 -27.67 22.02 -10.56
CA PRO A 60 -27.68 20.93 -11.53
C PRO A 60 -26.28 20.33 -11.75
N GLU A 61 -25.30 21.20 -11.96
CA GLU A 61 -23.91 20.82 -12.20
C GLU A 61 -22.95 21.91 -11.69
N LEU A 62 -21.87 21.48 -11.05
CA LEU A 62 -20.78 22.32 -10.58
C LEU A 62 -19.45 21.64 -10.89
N ARG A 63 -18.54 22.36 -11.56
CA ARG A 63 -17.19 21.91 -11.86
C ARG A 63 -16.19 22.67 -11.01
N TYR A 64 -15.30 21.97 -10.34
CA TYR A 64 -14.16 22.54 -9.65
C TYR A 64 -12.92 22.29 -10.49
N LEU A 65 -12.26 23.37 -10.91
CA LEU A 65 -11.10 23.33 -11.79
C LEU A 65 -9.85 23.81 -11.08
N VAL A 66 -8.73 23.16 -11.38
CA VAL A 66 -7.38 23.64 -11.10
C VAL A 66 -6.80 24.07 -12.43
N ASP A 67 -6.58 25.37 -12.60
CA ASP A 67 -6.39 26.03 -13.90
C ASP A 67 -7.55 25.68 -14.87
N ASP A 68 -7.26 24.84 -15.86
CA ASP A 68 -8.20 24.31 -16.86
C ASP A 68 -8.48 22.81 -16.69
N CYS A 69 -7.94 22.18 -15.65
CA CYS A 69 -8.15 20.76 -15.34
C CYS A 69 -9.39 20.59 -14.45
N PRO A 70 -10.45 19.87 -14.89
CA PRO A 70 -11.63 19.64 -14.06
C PRO A 70 -11.32 18.61 -12.96
N LEU A 71 -10.83 19.08 -11.82
CA LEU A 71 -10.49 18.24 -10.67
C LEU A 71 -11.71 17.53 -10.07
N ALA A 72 -12.84 18.22 -9.97
CA ALA A 72 -14.08 17.62 -9.49
C ALA A 72 -15.28 18.03 -10.34
N ARG A 73 -16.19 17.10 -10.58
CA ARG A 73 -17.50 17.35 -11.18
C ARG A 73 -18.59 16.88 -10.23
N ILE A 74 -19.44 17.81 -9.82
CA ILE A 74 -20.54 17.59 -8.89
C ILE A 74 -21.84 17.73 -9.69
N THR A 75 -22.72 16.73 -9.62
CA THR A 75 -24.00 16.74 -10.32
C THR A 75 -25.15 16.49 -9.34
N GLN A 76 -26.26 17.20 -9.59
CA GLN A 76 -27.49 17.12 -8.80
C GLN A 76 -27.24 17.37 -7.30
N ALA A 77 -26.77 18.57 -6.96
CA ALA A 77 -26.57 18.97 -5.57
C ALA A 77 -27.77 19.77 -5.06
N ASP A 78 -28.35 19.32 -3.95
CA ASP A 78 -29.47 19.96 -3.28
C ASP A 78 -29.05 20.39 -1.87
N LEU A 79 -29.07 21.69 -1.62
CA LEU A 79 -28.77 22.28 -0.33
C LEU A 79 -30.05 22.81 0.33
N SER A 80 -30.36 22.30 1.50
CA SER A 80 -31.51 22.72 2.31
C SER A 80 -31.09 22.99 3.76
N HIS A 81 -31.92 23.74 4.48
CA HIS A 81 -31.69 24.02 5.90
C HIS A 81 -33.01 23.95 6.70
N PRO A 82 -33.51 22.73 6.98
CA PRO A 82 -34.64 22.56 7.88
C PRO A 82 -34.24 22.93 9.32
N SER A 83 -33.53 22.04 10.02
CA SER A 83 -32.99 22.26 11.38
C SER A 83 -31.45 22.24 11.43
N ARG A 84 -30.83 21.64 10.42
CA ARG A 84 -29.39 21.55 10.17
C ARG A 84 -29.18 21.70 8.67
N TRP A 85 -28.00 22.14 8.25
CA TRP A 85 -27.67 22.12 6.82
C TRP A 85 -27.71 20.69 6.31
N LEU A 86 -28.39 20.46 5.21
CA LEU A 86 -28.46 19.17 4.54
C LEU A 86 -28.06 19.37 3.08
N LEU A 87 -26.92 18.78 2.71
CA LEU A 87 -26.41 18.74 1.36
C LEU A 87 -26.57 17.32 0.83
N ASN A 88 -27.44 17.12 -0.14
CA ASN A 88 -27.52 15.86 -0.89
C ASN A 88 -26.89 16.07 -2.26
N VAL A 89 -26.09 15.11 -2.71
CA VAL A 89 -25.40 15.17 -4.00
C VAL A 89 -25.60 13.85 -4.71
N GLY A 90 -26.04 13.90 -5.98
CA GLY A 90 -26.18 12.70 -6.80
C GLY A 90 -24.83 12.04 -7.07
N THR A 91 -23.95 12.73 -7.80
CA THR A 91 -22.62 12.20 -8.13
C THR A 91 -21.52 13.24 -7.94
N ILE A 92 -20.41 12.81 -7.34
CA ILE A 92 -19.12 13.51 -7.38
C ILE A 92 -18.14 12.63 -8.14
N GLU A 93 -17.56 13.18 -9.20
CA GLU A 93 -16.46 12.58 -9.94
C GLU A 93 -15.17 13.38 -9.69
N LEU A 94 -14.11 12.70 -9.27
CA LEU A 94 -12.80 13.27 -8.98
C LEU A 94 -11.77 12.75 -9.98
N ASP A 95 -10.99 13.64 -10.58
CA ASP A 95 -9.90 13.28 -11.49
C ASP A 95 -8.55 13.36 -10.78
N SER A 96 -7.92 12.21 -10.56
CA SER A 96 -6.63 12.14 -9.88
C SER A 96 -5.47 12.71 -10.67
N ALA A 97 -5.54 12.76 -12.00
CA ALA A 97 -4.51 13.36 -12.82
C ALA A 97 -4.47 14.89 -12.61
N CYS A 98 -5.60 15.50 -12.25
CA CYS A 98 -5.68 16.92 -11.93
C CYS A 98 -5.13 17.26 -10.53
N LEU A 99 -5.10 16.31 -9.59
CA LEU A 99 -4.59 16.54 -8.22
C LEU A 99 -3.12 16.99 -8.21
N ALA A 100 -2.29 16.46 -9.12
CA ALA A 100 -0.88 16.82 -9.21
C ALA A 100 -0.62 18.28 -9.64
N LYS A 101 -1.64 18.96 -10.18
CA LYS A 101 -1.55 20.37 -10.58
C LYS A 101 -1.90 21.35 -9.46
N LEU A 102 -2.37 20.85 -8.31
CA LEU A 102 -2.63 21.71 -7.16
C LEU A 102 -1.33 22.39 -6.73
N PRO A 103 -1.30 23.73 -6.62
CA PRO A 103 -0.09 24.42 -6.20
C PRO A 103 0.25 24.02 -4.76
N GLN A 104 1.52 23.67 -4.53
CA GLN A 104 2.08 23.54 -3.18
C GLN A 104 2.12 24.93 -2.56
N THR A 105 0.99 25.38 -2.03
CA THR A 105 0.82 26.76 -1.58
C THR A 105 1.30 26.88 -0.13
N GLU A 106 2.15 27.86 0.16
CA GLU A 106 2.35 28.32 1.54
C GLU A 106 1.01 28.77 2.11
N ALA A 107 0.68 28.32 3.33
CA ALA A 107 -0.60 28.56 3.97
C ALA A 107 -0.95 30.05 3.99
N SER A 108 -2.11 30.41 3.44
CA SER A 108 -2.66 31.76 3.54
C SER A 108 -2.75 32.15 5.03
N PRO A 109 -2.28 33.35 5.43
CA PRO A 109 -2.22 33.77 6.85
C PRO A 109 -3.60 33.85 7.53
N ALA A 110 -4.70 33.75 6.77
CA ALA A 110 -6.07 33.79 7.26
C ALA A 110 -6.74 32.39 7.42
N ALA A 111 -6.05 31.30 7.06
CA ALA A 111 -6.61 29.95 7.20
C ALA A 111 -6.43 29.40 8.64
N PRO A 112 -7.37 28.61 9.16
CA PRO A 112 -7.28 28.05 10.51
C PRO A 112 -6.05 27.15 10.60
N LYS A 113 -5.25 27.33 11.65
CA LYS A 113 -3.96 26.63 11.77
C LYS A 113 -4.08 25.33 12.56
N THR A 114 -5.07 25.23 13.45
CA THR A 114 -5.25 24.04 14.28
C THR A 114 -6.52 23.26 13.92
N LEU A 115 -6.50 21.95 14.20
CA LEU A 115 -7.65 21.07 14.04
C LEU A 115 -8.86 21.58 14.84
N ALA A 116 -8.64 22.05 16.06
CA ALA A 116 -9.71 22.58 16.92
C ALA A 116 -10.36 23.85 16.32
N GLU A 117 -9.57 24.75 15.73
CA GLU A 117 -10.11 25.93 15.03
C GLU A 117 -10.95 25.50 13.83
N TRP A 118 -10.43 24.60 12.99
CA TRP A 118 -11.19 24.04 11.85
C TRP A 118 -12.51 23.43 12.30
N GLN A 119 -12.47 22.59 13.33
CA GLN A 119 -13.66 21.96 13.90
C GLN A 119 -14.67 23.01 14.39
N SER A 120 -14.21 24.06 15.08
CA SER A 120 -15.10 25.12 15.59
C SER A 120 -15.87 25.88 14.50
N MET A 121 -15.33 25.93 13.28
CA MET A 121 -15.95 26.56 12.12
C MET A 121 -16.94 25.67 11.38
N LEU A 122 -16.99 24.36 11.67
CA LEU A 122 -17.90 23.44 10.98
C LEU A 122 -19.36 23.69 11.38
N PRO A 123 -20.25 24.04 10.44
CA PRO A 123 -21.67 24.13 10.74
C PRO A 123 -22.26 22.76 11.03
N ASN A 124 -23.35 22.72 11.82
CA ASN A 124 -24.13 21.50 12.02
C ASN A 124 -24.74 21.04 10.69
N THR A 125 -24.14 20.02 10.08
CA THR A 125 -24.39 19.67 8.67
C THR A 125 -24.43 18.17 8.46
N TRP A 126 -25.36 17.73 7.61
CA TRP A 126 -25.35 16.41 7.01
C TRP A 126 -25.02 16.53 5.53
N ILE A 127 -24.08 15.70 5.07
CA ILE A 127 -23.72 15.62 3.65
C ILE A 127 -23.93 14.17 3.22
N ASN A 128 -24.75 13.95 2.20
CA ASN A 128 -24.94 12.65 1.57
C ASN A 128 -24.59 12.74 0.10
N ILE A 129 -23.65 11.91 -0.34
CA ILE A 129 -23.26 11.81 -1.74
C ILE A 129 -23.56 10.38 -2.17
N ASP A 130 -24.51 10.20 -3.08
CA ASP A 130 -24.97 8.87 -3.48
C ASP A 130 -23.91 8.10 -4.25
N LYS A 131 -23.10 8.79 -5.05
CA LYS A 131 -22.01 8.18 -5.80
C LYS A 131 -20.76 9.06 -5.82
N VAL A 132 -19.68 8.58 -5.21
CA VAL A 132 -18.34 9.15 -5.32
C VAL A 132 -17.54 8.28 -6.28
N ILE A 133 -17.00 8.88 -7.34
CA ILE A 133 -16.19 8.22 -8.37
C ILE A 133 -14.81 8.86 -8.36
N LEU A 134 -13.76 8.05 -8.30
CA LEU A 134 -12.38 8.49 -8.48
C LEU A 134 -11.87 7.92 -9.79
N SER A 135 -11.60 8.76 -10.79
CA SER A 135 -11.10 8.33 -12.09
C SER A 135 -9.57 8.25 -12.07
N PRO A 136 -8.95 7.16 -12.60
CA PRO A 136 -9.56 6.05 -13.35
C PRO A 136 -9.94 4.81 -12.51
N TRP A 137 -10.05 4.92 -11.18
CA TRP A 137 -10.31 3.81 -10.26
C TRP A 137 -11.80 3.65 -9.90
N GLN A 138 -12.68 3.50 -10.91
CA GLN A 138 -14.13 3.47 -10.67
C GLN A 138 -14.61 2.25 -9.86
N GLU A 139 -13.79 1.20 -9.75
CA GLU A 139 -14.07 0.03 -8.91
C GLU A 139 -14.18 0.36 -7.40
N TRP A 140 -13.61 1.48 -6.97
CA TRP A 140 -13.66 1.95 -5.58
C TRP A 140 -14.85 2.87 -5.28
N GLN A 141 -15.76 3.04 -6.25
CA GLN A 141 -16.92 3.92 -6.09
C GLN A 141 -17.84 3.48 -4.94
N GLY A 142 -18.56 4.44 -4.38
CA GLY A 142 -19.44 4.19 -3.26
C GLY A 142 -20.20 5.42 -2.79
N LYS A 143 -21.05 5.21 -1.80
CA LYS A 143 -21.83 6.25 -1.14
C LYS A 143 -21.04 6.86 0.02
N LEU A 144 -21.04 8.18 0.14
CA LEU A 144 -20.41 8.90 1.25
C LEU A 144 -21.49 9.63 2.07
N SER A 145 -21.48 9.41 3.38
CA SER A 145 -22.31 10.13 4.34
C SER A 145 -21.44 10.77 5.41
N LEU A 146 -21.64 12.07 5.65
CA LEU A 146 -20.96 12.85 6.66
C LEU A 146 -21.98 13.45 7.63
N SER A 147 -21.65 13.41 8.92
CA SER A 147 -22.35 14.19 9.94
C SER A 147 -21.33 15.05 10.68
N LEU A 148 -21.41 16.35 10.46
CA LEU A 148 -20.45 17.34 10.93
C LEU A 148 -21.10 18.20 12.02
N THR A 149 -20.39 18.34 13.13
CA THR A 149 -20.69 19.29 14.21
C THR A 149 -19.36 19.88 14.68
N PRO A 150 -19.37 21.01 15.41
CA PRO A 150 -18.14 21.57 15.95
C PRO A 150 -17.34 20.63 16.87
N SER A 151 -18.02 19.71 17.56
CA SER A 151 -17.37 18.78 18.48
C SER A 151 -17.06 17.42 17.87
N THR A 152 -17.84 16.98 16.88
CA THR A 152 -17.77 15.60 16.35
C THR A 152 -17.98 15.59 14.85
N GLN A 153 -17.12 14.87 14.13
CA GLN A 153 -17.26 14.59 12.71
C GLN A 153 -17.36 13.08 12.51
N GLN A 154 -18.44 12.63 11.88
CA GLN A 154 -18.64 11.22 11.54
C GLN A 154 -18.62 11.05 10.04
N LEU A 155 -17.88 10.05 9.57
CA LEU A 155 -17.75 9.72 8.17
C LEU A 155 -18.12 8.25 7.98
N ARG A 156 -18.99 7.99 7.02
CA ARG A 156 -19.32 6.65 6.56
C ARG A 156 -19.18 6.58 5.05
N TYR A 157 -18.40 5.62 4.58
CA TYR A 157 -18.25 5.29 3.17
C TYR A 157 -18.72 3.87 2.92
N GLN A 158 -19.52 3.67 1.88
CA GLN A 158 -20.13 2.38 1.54
C GLN A 158 -19.97 2.11 0.05
N GLY A 159 -18.93 1.38 -0.32
CA GLY A 159 -18.71 0.83 -1.65
C GLY A 159 -18.74 -0.69 -1.67
N GLU A 160 -18.51 -1.26 -2.85
CA GLU A 160 -18.39 -2.71 -3.04
C GLU A 160 -17.04 -3.23 -2.55
N LYS A 161 -15.94 -2.58 -2.95
CA LYS A 161 -14.57 -2.94 -2.56
C LYS A 161 -14.09 -2.30 -1.26
N VAL A 162 -14.75 -1.23 -0.80
CA VAL A 162 -14.34 -0.51 0.41
C VAL A 162 -15.54 -0.10 1.26
N LYS A 163 -15.44 -0.35 2.56
CA LYS A 163 -16.36 0.20 3.55
C LYS A 163 -15.54 0.89 4.61
N PHE A 164 -16.00 2.04 5.07
CA PHE A 164 -15.34 2.76 6.15
C PHE A 164 -16.37 3.41 7.06
N GLN A 165 -16.14 3.33 8.37
CA GLN A 165 -16.87 4.08 9.36
C GLN A 165 -15.89 4.63 10.39
N GLY A 166 -15.85 5.96 10.51
CA GLY A 166 -14.97 6.67 11.42
C GLY A 166 -15.65 7.83 12.13
N ARG A 167 -15.11 8.18 13.30
CA ARG A 167 -15.54 9.31 14.11
C ARG A 167 -14.32 10.07 14.62
N LEU A 168 -14.29 11.37 14.37
CA LEU A 168 -13.32 12.30 14.94
C LEU A 168 -13.99 13.14 16.03
N HIS A 169 -13.42 13.15 17.22
CA HIS A 169 -13.82 13.98 18.35
C HIS A 169 -12.60 14.69 18.94
N GLY A 170 -12.48 16.00 18.75
CA GLY A 170 -11.23 16.70 19.01
C GLY A 170 -10.10 16.11 18.16
N GLN A 171 -9.03 15.63 18.79
CA GLN A 171 -7.93 14.92 18.12
C GLN A 171 -8.14 13.41 18.01
N ASN A 172 -9.16 12.84 18.67
CA ASN A 172 -9.31 11.39 18.73
C ASN A 172 -10.12 10.91 17.53
N LEU A 173 -9.47 10.18 16.62
CA LEU A 173 -10.08 9.49 15.50
C LEU A 173 -10.29 8.02 15.87
N THR A 174 -11.54 7.59 15.97
CA THR A 174 -11.92 6.19 16.10
C THR A 174 -12.34 5.66 14.75
N VAL A 175 -11.71 4.60 14.27
CA VAL A 175 -12.13 3.81 13.10
C VAL A 175 -12.84 2.57 13.59
N ASN A 176 -14.15 2.54 13.38
CA ASN A 176 -15.04 1.47 13.81
C ASN A 176 -15.11 0.32 12.82
N GLU A 177 -14.89 0.61 11.54
CA GLU A 177 -14.93 -0.35 10.44
C GLU A 177 -14.07 0.20 9.30
N LEU A 178 -13.15 -0.62 8.80
CA LEU A 178 -12.51 -0.44 7.51
C LEU A 178 -12.38 -1.83 6.88
N ASP A 179 -13.20 -2.08 5.86
CA ASP A 179 -13.15 -3.33 5.09
C ASP A 179 -12.61 -3.00 3.70
N ILE A 180 -11.53 -3.66 3.28
CA ILE A 180 -10.90 -3.48 1.97
C ILE A 180 -10.79 -4.83 1.25
N ALA A 181 -11.50 -4.97 0.13
CA ALA A 181 -11.37 -6.11 -0.78
C ALA A 181 -10.20 -5.86 -1.77
N ALA A 182 -8.97 -6.05 -1.28
CA ALA A 182 -7.75 -5.78 -2.04
C ALA A 182 -7.43 -6.83 -3.12
N PHE A 183 -7.81 -8.10 -2.89
CA PHE A 183 -7.45 -9.22 -3.77
C PHE A 183 -8.70 -9.99 -4.18
N GLU A 184 -8.83 -10.27 -5.48
CA GLU A 184 -9.94 -11.06 -6.00
C GLU A 184 -9.94 -12.49 -5.42
N GLY A 185 -11.13 -12.96 -5.03
CA GLY A 185 -11.29 -14.30 -4.46
C GLY A 185 -10.82 -14.46 -3.01
N GLN A 186 -10.37 -13.40 -2.35
CA GLN A 186 -9.94 -13.42 -0.94
C GLN A 186 -10.91 -12.64 -0.03
N PRO A 187 -11.00 -12.99 1.26
CA PRO A 187 -11.77 -12.20 2.21
C PRO A 187 -11.20 -10.78 2.35
N PRO A 188 -12.04 -9.77 2.63
CA PRO A 188 -11.58 -8.40 2.81
C PRO A 188 -10.66 -8.28 4.03
N VAL A 189 -9.67 -7.41 3.93
CA VAL A 189 -8.88 -6.97 5.09
C VAL A 189 -9.76 -6.10 5.96
N LYS A 190 -9.86 -6.42 7.25
CA LYS A 190 -10.66 -5.67 8.21
C LYS A 190 -9.76 -4.92 9.16
N LEU A 191 -10.03 -3.65 9.42
CA LEU A 191 -9.25 -2.82 10.33
C LEU A 191 -10.17 -2.02 11.27
N VAL A 192 -9.78 -1.96 12.52
CA VAL A 192 -10.33 -1.08 13.55
C VAL A 192 -9.18 -0.41 14.30
N GLY A 193 -9.42 0.76 14.87
CA GLY A 193 -8.35 1.44 15.61
C GLY A 193 -8.74 2.78 16.18
N GLU A 194 -7.88 3.28 17.07
CA GLU A 194 -7.96 4.59 17.67
C GLU A 194 -6.66 5.35 17.41
N PHE A 195 -6.79 6.60 16.97
CA PHE A 195 -5.67 7.43 16.54
C PHE A 195 -5.78 8.81 17.16
N THR A 196 -4.63 9.38 17.53
CA THR A 196 -4.53 10.77 17.97
C THR A 196 -4.00 11.61 16.82
N MET A 197 -4.86 12.43 16.23
CA MET A 197 -4.51 13.35 15.15
C MET A 197 -3.58 14.48 15.66
N PRO A 198 -2.68 15.00 14.83
CA PRO A 198 -1.85 16.15 15.20
C PRO A 198 -2.68 17.42 15.38
N LEU A 199 -2.14 18.36 16.16
CA LEU A 199 -2.76 19.69 16.38
C LEU A 199 -2.90 20.48 15.08
N VAL A 200 -1.92 20.37 14.19
CA VAL A 200 -1.93 20.95 12.84
C VAL A 200 -2.16 19.79 11.86
N PRO A 201 -3.14 19.87 10.95
CA PRO A 201 -3.48 18.79 10.04
C PRO A 201 -2.51 18.71 8.83
N ASP A 202 -1.21 18.67 9.08
CA ASP A 202 -0.15 18.61 8.08
C ASP A 202 0.66 17.30 8.11
N GLY A 203 0.28 16.35 8.99
CA GLY A 203 1.02 15.12 9.20
C GLY A 203 0.15 13.90 9.54
N LEU A 204 0.84 12.78 9.70
CA LEU A 204 0.27 11.51 10.19
C LEU A 204 -0.13 11.62 11.67
N PRO A 205 -0.99 10.73 12.19
CA PRO A 205 -1.36 10.72 13.60
C PRO A 205 -0.13 10.58 14.50
N VAL A 206 -0.09 11.33 15.60
CA VAL A 206 1.05 11.37 16.54
C VAL A 206 1.15 10.14 17.42
N SER A 207 0.02 9.46 17.65
CA SER A 207 -0.03 8.17 18.31
C SER A 207 -1.25 7.40 17.81
N GLY A 208 -1.23 6.09 18.01
CA GLY A 208 -2.37 5.27 17.64
C GLY A 208 -2.19 3.83 18.04
N HIS A 209 -3.32 3.14 18.09
CA HIS A 209 -3.43 1.71 18.23
C HIS A 209 -4.42 1.21 17.17
N ALA A 210 -3.94 0.35 16.27
CA ALA A 210 -4.73 -0.21 15.19
C ALA A 210 -4.60 -1.72 15.18
N VAL A 211 -5.72 -2.40 14.96
CA VAL A 211 -5.78 -3.85 14.81
C VAL A 211 -6.42 -4.16 13.47
N ALA A 212 -5.74 -4.98 12.68
CA ALA A 212 -6.21 -5.45 11.40
C ALA A 212 -6.27 -6.99 11.37
N THR A 213 -7.37 -7.55 10.89
CA THR A 213 -7.50 -8.98 10.62
C THR A 213 -7.40 -9.21 9.11
N LEU A 214 -6.51 -10.12 8.70
CA LEU A 214 -6.31 -10.48 7.31
C LEU A 214 -6.09 -11.99 7.14
N SER A 215 -6.32 -12.48 5.91
CA SER A 215 -5.95 -13.82 5.49
C SER A 215 -4.66 -13.76 4.70
N LEU A 216 -3.71 -14.66 4.98
CA LEU A 216 -2.46 -14.75 4.23
C LEU A 216 -2.47 -16.02 3.36
N PRO A 217 -2.03 -15.98 2.10
CA PRO A 217 -2.08 -17.16 1.22
C PRO A 217 -1.34 -18.39 1.74
N GLN A 218 -0.34 -18.20 2.60
CA GLN A 218 0.51 -19.26 3.14
C GLN A 218 0.22 -19.62 4.60
N GLU A 219 -0.76 -18.98 5.24
CA GLU A 219 -1.18 -19.26 6.61
C GLU A 219 -2.67 -19.67 6.58
N PRO A 220 -3.02 -20.90 6.97
CA PRO A 220 -4.40 -21.37 6.92
C PRO A 220 -5.32 -20.64 7.90
N SER A 221 -4.76 -20.13 9.01
CA SER A 221 -5.51 -19.39 10.03
C SER A 221 -5.59 -17.89 9.68
N LEU A 222 -6.59 -17.21 10.26
CA LEU A 222 -6.63 -15.74 10.18
C LEU A 222 -5.49 -15.16 11.02
N VAL A 223 -4.95 -14.04 10.53
CA VAL A 223 -3.85 -13.34 11.15
C VAL A 223 -4.33 -11.98 11.61
N ASP A 224 -4.00 -11.65 12.86
CA ASP A 224 -4.24 -10.34 13.44
C ASP A 224 -2.91 -9.56 13.47
N ALA A 225 -2.92 -8.35 12.90
CA ALA A 225 -1.82 -7.41 12.87
C ALA A 225 -2.16 -6.23 13.76
N GLU A 226 -1.35 -6.00 14.80
CA GLU A 226 -1.48 -4.93 15.76
C GLU A 226 -0.36 -3.92 15.55
N LEU A 227 -0.72 -2.65 15.35
CA LEU A 227 0.19 -1.54 15.20
C LEU A 227 -0.07 -0.55 16.33
N GLU A 228 0.92 -0.37 17.21
CA GLU A 228 0.89 0.63 18.27
C GLU A 228 2.07 1.58 18.11
N TRP A 229 1.84 2.88 18.29
CA TRP A 229 2.91 3.87 18.25
C TRP A 229 2.63 5.09 19.11
N GLN A 230 3.74 5.73 19.49
CA GLN A 230 3.75 7.00 20.18
C GLN A 230 4.88 7.86 19.62
N GLU A 231 4.50 9.06 19.18
CA GLU A 231 5.35 10.05 18.54
C GLU A 231 6.10 9.48 17.33
N ASN A 232 7.36 9.11 17.53
CA ASN A 232 8.29 8.77 16.47
C ASN A 232 8.77 7.32 16.57
N SER A 233 8.13 6.50 17.40
CA SER A 233 8.45 5.09 17.56
C SER A 233 7.19 4.26 17.76
N GLY A 234 7.26 2.99 17.38
CA GLY A 234 6.15 2.07 17.52
C GLY A 234 6.56 0.63 17.26
N GLN A 235 5.57 -0.24 17.25
CA GLN A 235 5.77 -1.67 17.06
C GLN A 235 4.62 -2.23 16.23
N LEU A 236 4.98 -3.07 15.25
CA LEU A 236 4.03 -3.89 14.51
C LEU A 236 4.20 -5.34 14.97
N ILE A 237 3.14 -5.92 15.53
CA ILE A 237 3.08 -7.33 15.92
C ILE A 237 2.06 -8.03 15.03
N VAL A 238 2.42 -9.18 14.49
CA VAL A 238 1.54 -9.98 13.63
C VAL A 238 1.45 -11.38 14.20
N MET A 239 0.25 -11.84 14.53
CA MET A 239 0.02 -13.15 15.13
C MET A 239 -1.02 -13.96 14.35
N ALA A 240 -0.71 -15.22 14.08
CA ALA A 240 -1.70 -16.21 13.67
C ALA A 240 -2.53 -16.61 14.90
N ARG A 241 -3.86 -16.70 14.77
CA ARG A 241 -4.75 -16.98 15.91
C ARG A 241 -4.50 -18.31 16.59
N ASP A 242 -3.96 -19.28 15.86
CA ASP A 242 -3.69 -20.63 16.35
C ASP A 242 -2.22 -20.82 16.78
N ASN A 243 -1.42 -19.75 16.81
CA ASN A 243 -0.01 -19.79 17.18
C ASN A 243 0.29 -18.87 18.38
N ALA A 244 1.11 -19.36 19.31
CA ALA A 244 1.53 -18.59 20.48
C ALA A 244 2.68 -17.62 20.17
N ASP A 245 3.51 -17.94 19.18
CA ASP A 245 4.63 -17.09 18.78
C ASP A 245 4.21 -16.12 17.66
N PRO A 246 4.61 -14.84 17.73
CA PRO A 246 4.29 -13.88 16.69
C PRO A 246 5.00 -14.25 15.38
N LEU A 247 4.28 -14.10 14.27
CA LEU A 247 4.82 -14.24 12.92
C LEU A 247 5.79 -13.10 12.60
N LEU A 248 5.46 -11.88 13.03
CA LEU A 248 6.30 -10.70 12.90
C LEU A 248 6.24 -9.87 14.18
N ASP A 249 7.38 -9.32 14.57
CA ASP A 249 7.53 -8.37 15.65
C ASP A 249 8.55 -7.33 15.18
N LEU A 250 8.07 -6.17 14.75
CA LEU A 250 8.87 -5.15 14.08
C LEU A 250 8.81 -3.84 14.89
N PRO A 251 9.74 -3.61 15.82
CA PRO A 251 9.92 -2.30 16.43
C PRO A 251 10.50 -1.34 15.38
N TRP A 252 9.90 -0.17 15.28
CA TRP A 252 10.31 0.84 14.33
C TRP A 252 10.48 2.20 14.99
N GLU A 253 11.40 2.98 14.44
CA GLU A 253 11.61 4.38 14.76
C GLU A 253 11.60 5.18 13.46
N ILE A 254 11.02 6.38 13.52
CA ILE A 254 10.91 7.28 12.38
C ILE A 254 11.44 8.66 12.76
N THR A 255 12.04 9.32 11.79
CA THR A 255 12.46 10.72 11.84
C THR A 255 12.11 11.35 10.50
N ARG A 256 12.34 12.66 10.33
CA ARG A 256 12.11 13.31 9.03
C ARG A 256 12.95 12.75 7.88
N GLN A 257 14.10 12.14 8.19
CA GLN A 257 15.05 11.67 7.17
C GLN A 257 15.11 10.16 7.04
N GLN A 258 14.80 9.42 8.10
CA GLN A 258 14.95 7.97 8.13
C GLN A 258 13.80 7.27 8.86
N LEU A 259 13.44 6.10 8.37
CA LEU A 259 12.68 5.07 9.07
C LEU A 259 13.62 3.89 9.32
N THR A 260 13.63 3.34 10.53
CA THR A 260 14.51 2.24 10.93
C THR A 260 13.76 1.16 11.67
N ILE A 261 14.10 -0.09 11.36
CA ILE A 261 13.75 -1.30 12.11
C ILE A 261 15.08 -1.92 12.51
N SER A 262 15.38 -2.01 13.79
CA SER A 262 16.73 -2.37 14.28
C SER A 262 16.83 -3.78 14.84
N ASP A 263 15.77 -4.34 15.42
CA ASP A 263 15.72 -5.71 15.96
C ASP A 263 14.38 -6.40 15.65
N GLY A 264 13.94 -6.29 14.39
CA GLY A 264 12.76 -6.99 13.92
C GLY A 264 12.93 -8.50 14.05
N ARG A 265 11.88 -9.21 14.46
CA ARG A 265 11.84 -10.66 14.53
C ARG A 265 10.77 -11.16 13.60
N TRP A 266 11.03 -12.30 13.01
CA TRP A 266 10.07 -12.96 12.15
C TRP A 266 10.14 -14.47 12.35
N ASN A 267 8.99 -15.11 12.23
CA ASN A 267 8.81 -16.55 12.31
C ASN A 267 7.72 -16.94 11.32
N TRP A 268 8.03 -17.84 10.41
CA TRP A 268 7.11 -18.26 9.36
C TRP A 268 7.13 -19.79 9.22
N PRO A 269 6.02 -20.48 9.52
CA PRO A 269 5.92 -21.93 9.39
C PRO A 269 5.61 -22.31 7.93
N TYR A 270 6.55 -22.11 7.02
CA TYR A 270 6.35 -22.42 5.60
C TYR A 270 6.25 -23.94 5.38
N GLN A 271 5.08 -24.49 5.10
CA GLN A 271 4.90 -25.92 4.73
C GLN A 271 5.59 -26.92 5.69
N GLY A 272 5.62 -26.62 6.99
CA GLY A 272 6.31 -27.45 8.00
C GLY A 272 7.81 -27.16 8.17
N PHE A 273 8.36 -26.19 7.46
CA PHE A 273 9.71 -25.65 7.64
C PHE A 273 9.66 -24.40 8.53
N PRO A 274 10.05 -24.50 9.82
CA PRO A 274 10.08 -23.33 10.69
C PRO A 274 11.24 -22.43 10.25
N LEU A 275 10.91 -21.37 9.53
CA LEU A 275 11.86 -20.32 9.16
C LEU A 275 11.72 -19.20 10.16
N SER A 276 12.82 -18.79 10.77
CA SER A 276 12.79 -17.67 11.71
C SER A 276 14.03 -16.83 11.59
N GLY A 277 14.01 -15.63 12.17
CA GLY A 277 15.24 -14.88 12.32
C GLY A 277 15.01 -13.44 12.70
N ARG A 278 15.97 -12.61 12.31
CA ARG A 278 15.99 -11.19 12.63
C ARG A 278 16.04 -10.34 11.37
N LEU A 279 15.48 -9.15 11.43
CA LEU A 279 15.41 -8.20 10.35
C LEU A 279 15.85 -6.83 10.86
N GLY A 280 16.87 -6.28 10.21
CA GLY A 280 17.19 -4.87 10.26
C GLY A 280 16.84 -4.22 8.93
N MET A 281 16.17 -3.08 8.94
CA MET A 281 15.85 -2.31 7.73
C MET A 281 16.01 -0.82 8.01
N LYS A 282 16.46 -0.08 7.01
CA LYS A 282 16.58 1.37 7.02
C LYS A 282 16.09 1.94 5.71
N VAL A 283 15.21 2.93 5.79
CA VAL A 283 14.66 3.67 4.65
C VAL A 283 15.00 5.14 4.83
N GLU A 284 15.82 5.70 3.95
CA GLU A 284 16.24 7.10 3.96
C GLU A 284 15.44 7.92 2.93
N ASN A 285 15.26 9.21 3.19
CA ASN A 285 14.56 10.17 2.31
C ASN A 285 13.10 9.80 1.99
N TRP A 286 12.42 9.08 2.89
CA TRP A 286 11.05 8.62 2.68
C TRP A 286 10.03 9.76 2.47
N GLN A 287 10.27 10.95 3.03
CA GLN A 287 9.40 12.12 2.83
C GLN A 287 9.43 12.69 1.41
N ALA A 288 10.48 12.41 0.64
CA ALA A 288 10.57 12.81 -0.77
C ALA A 288 9.78 11.88 -1.70
N GLY A 289 9.06 10.90 -1.16
CA GLY A 289 8.29 9.90 -1.89
C GLY A 289 9.08 8.60 -2.14
N LEU A 290 8.35 7.54 -2.49
CA LEU A 290 8.89 6.18 -2.68
C LEU A 290 10.03 6.15 -3.72
N GLU A 291 9.89 6.88 -4.83
CA GLU A 291 10.89 6.97 -5.92
C GLU A 291 12.24 7.58 -5.49
N ASN A 292 12.22 8.36 -4.41
CA ASN A 292 13.41 9.02 -3.86
C ASN A 292 13.95 8.34 -2.60
N ALA A 293 13.20 7.37 -2.05
CA ALA A 293 13.59 6.65 -0.88
C ALA A 293 14.74 5.67 -1.19
N VAL A 294 15.72 5.61 -0.29
CA VAL A 294 16.83 4.64 -0.37
C VAL A 294 16.62 3.59 0.70
N VAL A 295 16.45 2.34 0.27
CA VAL A 295 16.19 1.20 1.14
C VAL A 295 17.48 0.39 1.31
N SER A 296 17.77 0.00 2.54
CA SER A 296 18.83 -0.94 2.89
C SER A 296 18.37 -1.85 4.01
N GLY A 297 18.88 -3.07 4.08
CA GLY A 297 18.46 -4.02 5.10
C GLY A 297 19.31 -5.27 5.16
N ARG A 298 19.11 -6.00 6.26
CA ARG A 298 19.74 -7.29 6.52
C ARG A 298 18.74 -8.18 7.22
N GLN A 299 18.45 -9.31 6.60
CA GLN A 299 17.59 -10.35 7.16
C GLN A 299 18.45 -11.58 7.47
N ASN A 300 18.34 -12.07 8.68
CA ASN A 300 18.86 -13.36 9.08
C ASN A 300 17.77 -14.42 8.94
N ILE A 301 18.12 -15.59 8.41
CA ILE A 301 17.25 -16.74 8.16
C ILE A 301 17.87 -17.95 8.84
N LEU A 302 17.24 -18.37 9.92
CA LEU A 302 17.54 -19.58 10.67
C LEU A 302 16.68 -20.72 10.13
N THR A 303 17.33 -21.83 9.82
CA THR A 303 16.72 -23.09 9.40
C THR A 303 17.12 -24.19 10.38
N GLN A 304 16.30 -25.24 10.48
CA GLN A 304 16.61 -26.42 11.29
C GLN A 304 16.30 -27.69 10.51
N GLY A 305 17.25 -28.63 10.52
CA GLY A 305 17.08 -29.99 10.01
C GLY A 305 17.80 -31.01 10.90
N ASP A 306 17.93 -32.26 10.44
CA ASP A 306 18.55 -33.34 11.21
C ASP A 306 20.06 -33.10 11.42
N ALA A 307 20.70 -32.42 10.46
CA ALA A 307 22.07 -31.93 10.55
C ALA A 307 22.26 -30.67 11.45
N GLY A 308 21.22 -30.30 12.23
CA GLY A 308 21.21 -29.18 13.17
C GLY A 308 20.69 -27.87 12.58
N LYS A 309 21.10 -26.74 13.19
CA LYS A 309 20.71 -25.39 12.75
C LYS A 309 21.59 -24.92 11.60
N GLY A 310 20.99 -24.26 10.60
CA GLY A 310 21.68 -23.56 9.51
C GLY A 310 21.31 -22.09 9.51
N ASN A 311 22.23 -21.21 9.12
CA ASN A 311 22.03 -19.77 9.10
C ASN A 311 22.38 -19.16 7.74
N ALA A 312 21.43 -18.47 7.12
CA ALA A 312 21.62 -17.68 5.92
C ALA A 312 21.30 -16.21 6.18
N VAL A 313 21.99 -15.32 5.48
CA VAL A 313 21.86 -13.87 5.62
C VAL A 313 21.55 -13.30 4.24
N LEU A 314 20.40 -12.63 4.13
CA LEU A 314 20.05 -11.80 2.99
C LEU A 314 20.41 -10.35 3.31
N THR A 315 21.23 -9.72 2.49
CA THR A 315 21.51 -8.28 2.54
C THR A 315 20.81 -7.61 1.36
N LEU A 316 20.13 -6.49 1.61
CA LEU A 316 19.45 -5.67 0.62
C LEU A 316 20.04 -4.26 0.60
N GLY A 317 20.22 -3.72 -0.60
CA GLY A 317 20.59 -2.34 -0.79
C GLY A 317 22.04 -1.98 -0.40
N PRO A 318 22.36 -0.68 -0.35
CA PRO A 318 21.45 0.44 -0.61
C PRO A 318 20.93 0.46 -2.06
N GLY A 319 19.64 0.69 -2.23
CA GLY A 319 18.98 0.71 -3.54
C GLY A 319 17.60 1.36 -3.49
N LYS A 320 16.90 1.39 -4.63
CA LYS A 320 15.55 1.97 -4.75
C LYS A 320 14.52 0.89 -5.04
N LEU A 321 13.32 1.06 -4.47
CA LEU A 321 12.13 0.29 -4.81
C LEU A 321 11.08 1.29 -5.27
N GLY A 322 10.78 1.30 -6.57
CA GLY A 322 9.87 2.25 -7.19
C GLY A 322 8.65 1.56 -7.80
N VAL A 323 7.56 2.31 -7.96
CA VAL A 323 6.36 1.81 -8.63
C VAL A 323 6.68 1.53 -10.09
N ASP A 324 7.39 2.45 -10.76
CA ASP A 324 7.74 2.33 -12.17
C ASP A 324 9.01 1.50 -12.38
N SER A 325 10.01 1.72 -11.52
CA SER A 325 11.31 1.06 -11.65
C SER A 325 12.01 0.91 -10.31
N SER A 326 12.47 -0.30 -10.03
CA SER A 326 13.31 -0.65 -8.90
C SER A 326 14.75 -0.87 -9.37
N ASP A 327 15.69 -0.59 -8.47
CA ASP A 327 17.09 -0.88 -8.67
C ASP A 327 17.73 -1.24 -7.32
N MET A 328 17.71 -2.53 -6.99
CA MET A 328 18.00 -3.02 -5.66
C MET A 328 19.03 -4.16 -5.70
N PRO A 329 20.28 -3.94 -5.25
CA PRO A 329 21.24 -5.03 -5.09
C PRO A 329 20.86 -5.91 -3.90
N LEU A 330 21.08 -7.22 -4.06
CA LEU A 330 20.72 -8.24 -3.09
C LEU A 330 21.86 -9.25 -2.96
N GLN A 331 22.06 -9.80 -1.77
CA GLN A 331 23.04 -10.87 -1.58
C GLN A 331 22.57 -11.85 -0.51
N LEU A 332 22.34 -13.11 -0.89
CA LEU A 332 22.09 -14.20 0.04
C LEU A 332 23.37 -15.02 0.26
N ILE A 333 23.85 -15.09 1.50
CA ILE A 333 25.02 -15.91 1.88
C ILE A 333 24.69 -16.73 3.12
N GLY A 334 25.05 -18.02 3.09
CA GLY A 334 25.11 -18.85 4.29
C GLY A 334 24.71 -20.28 4.00
N GLU A 335 24.20 -20.96 5.02
CA GLU A 335 23.78 -22.34 4.93
C GLU A 335 22.33 -22.55 5.34
N ALA A 336 21.66 -23.46 4.67
CA ALA A 336 20.34 -23.95 5.04
C ALA A 336 20.41 -25.47 5.22
N LYS A 337 19.70 -26.01 6.20
CA LYS A 337 19.69 -27.45 6.50
C LYS A 337 18.27 -27.98 6.44
N GLN A 338 18.11 -29.12 5.79
CA GLN A 338 16.82 -29.78 5.61
C GLN A 338 17.02 -31.30 5.56
N GLY A 339 16.49 -32.02 6.54
CA GLY A 339 16.79 -33.45 6.71
C GLY A 339 18.29 -33.70 6.75
N ASP A 340 18.76 -34.63 5.92
CA ASP A 340 20.18 -34.95 5.72
C ASP A 340 20.92 -34.05 4.72
N LEU A 341 20.22 -33.09 4.09
CA LEU A 341 20.81 -32.17 3.11
C LEU A 341 21.27 -30.87 3.76
N ILE A 342 22.44 -30.41 3.34
CA ILE A 342 22.99 -29.10 3.68
C ILE A 342 23.19 -28.32 2.40
N PHE A 343 22.59 -27.13 2.32
CA PHE A 343 22.73 -26.19 1.22
C PHE A 343 23.69 -25.06 1.61
N TYR A 344 24.52 -24.64 0.67
CA TYR A 344 25.42 -23.50 0.80
C TYR A 344 25.12 -22.49 -0.30
N ALA A 345 24.69 -21.29 0.08
CA ALA A 345 24.32 -20.23 -0.84
C ALA A 345 25.39 -19.13 -0.86
N LYS A 346 25.79 -18.71 -2.06
CA LYS A 346 26.41 -17.41 -2.33
C LYS A 346 25.75 -16.84 -3.57
N LEU A 347 24.69 -16.06 -3.38
CA LEU A 347 23.80 -15.60 -4.44
C LEU A 347 23.74 -14.06 -4.45
N PRO A 348 24.72 -13.37 -5.06
CA PRO A 348 24.54 -11.98 -5.44
C PRO A 348 23.50 -11.89 -6.56
N ALA A 349 22.61 -10.91 -6.45
CA ALA A 349 21.55 -10.67 -7.41
C ALA A 349 21.17 -9.19 -7.44
N ARG A 350 20.42 -8.79 -8.45
CA ARG A 350 19.86 -7.46 -8.59
C ARG A 350 18.38 -7.56 -8.92
N LEU A 351 17.56 -6.87 -8.14
CA LEU A 351 16.12 -6.75 -8.36
C LEU A 351 15.86 -5.46 -9.13
N THR A 352 15.19 -5.59 -10.26
CA THR A 352 14.88 -4.52 -11.21
C THR A 352 13.44 -4.60 -11.69
N GLY A 353 12.95 -3.57 -12.39
CA GLY A 353 11.58 -3.54 -12.92
C GLY A 353 10.58 -2.89 -11.96
N SER A 354 9.32 -2.82 -12.37
CA SER A 354 8.26 -2.19 -11.56
C SER A 354 7.93 -3.04 -10.33
N LEU A 355 7.39 -2.44 -9.27
CA LEU A 355 6.95 -3.20 -8.10
C LEU A 355 5.86 -4.24 -8.44
N ASN A 356 5.09 -3.96 -9.50
CA ASN A 356 4.02 -4.83 -10.00
C ASN A 356 4.53 -5.95 -10.92
N ASP A 357 5.70 -5.78 -11.54
CA ASP A 357 6.36 -6.77 -12.40
C ASP A 357 7.88 -6.78 -12.13
N PRO A 358 8.31 -7.31 -10.97
CA PRO A 358 9.70 -7.35 -10.58
C PRO A 358 10.46 -8.47 -11.30
N GLN A 359 11.74 -8.22 -11.57
CA GLN A 359 12.69 -9.19 -12.10
C GLN A 359 13.92 -9.28 -11.19
N LEU A 360 14.26 -10.50 -10.75
CA LEU A 360 15.47 -10.80 -10.01
C LEU A 360 16.51 -11.43 -10.95
N ALA A 361 17.67 -10.80 -11.14
CA ALA A 361 18.76 -11.31 -11.96
C ALA A 361 19.97 -11.69 -11.09
N PHE A 362 20.44 -12.93 -11.18
CA PHE A 362 21.63 -13.38 -10.47
C PHE A 362 22.91 -12.87 -11.12
N GLU A 363 23.79 -12.28 -10.31
CA GLU A 363 25.04 -11.67 -10.75
C GLU A 363 26.19 -12.69 -10.89
N PRO A 364 27.30 -12.33 -11.55
CA PRO A 364 28.49 -13.17 -11.60
C PRO A 364 28.93 -13.63 -10.21
N GLY A 365 29.16 -14.94 -10.08
CA GLY A 365 29.53 -15.56 -8.80
C GLY A 365 28.37 -16.15 -8.02
N ALA A 366 27.12 -16.05 -8.51
CA ALA A 366 25.98 -16.76 -7.97
C ALA A 366 26.15 -18.28 -8.09
N LEU A 367 26.22 -18.95 -6.94
CA LEU A 367 26.40 -20.37 -6.80
C LEU A 367 25.60 -20.89 -5.60
N LEU A 368 24.75 -21.88 -5.86
CA LEU A 368 24.17 -22.72 -4.83
C LEU A 368 24.90 -24.07 -4.83
N ARG A 369 25.20 -24.61 -3.66
CA ARG A 369 25.76 -25.96 -3.51
C ARG A 369 24.91 -26.75 -2.54
N SER A 370 24.89 -28.07 -2.67
CA SER A 370 24.35 -28.95 -1.63
C SER A 370 25.21 -30.19 -1.45
N ARG A 371 25.06 -30.84 -0.30
CA ARG A 371 25.64 -32.15 0.03
C ARG A 371 24.73 -32.87 1.01
N GLY A 372 24.89 -34.19 1.13
CA GLY A 372 24.13 -34.99 2.10
C GLY A 372 23.67 -36.30 1.50
N ARG A 373 22.65 -36.90 2.10
CA ARG A 373 22.08 -38.17 1.63
C ARG A 373 20.67 -37.94 1.10
N VAL A 374 20.35 -38.53 -0.05
CA VAL A 374 19.00 -38.42 -0.67
C VAL A 374 18.24 -39.74 -0.58
N ILE A 375 18.93 -40.87 -0.69
CA ILE A 375 18.41 -42.22 -0.46
C ILE A 375 19.47 -43.03 0.30
N ASP A 376 19.08 -44.07 1.03
CA ASP A 376 19.94 -44.83 1.95
C ASP A 376 21.27 -45.33 1.35
N SER A 377 21.31 -45.52 0.03
CA SER A 377 22.49 -46.00 -0.69
C SER A 377 23.28 -44.90 -1.40
N LEU A 378 22.75 -43.68 -1.59
CA LEU A 378 23.39 -42.65 -2.42
C LEU A 378 23.82 -41.45 -1.58
N ASP A 379 25.13 -41.37 -1.34
CA ASP A 379 25.76 -40.24 -0.68
C ASP A 379 26.11 -39.18 -1.74
N ILE A 380 25.51 -37.99 -1.61
CA ILE A 380 25.81 -36.83 -2.45
C ILE A 380 26.98 -36.08 -1.85
N ASP A 381 28.15 -36.25 -2.48
CA ASP A 381 29.36 -35.50 -2.14
C ASP A 381 29.13 -34.01 -2.37
N GLU A 382 28.56 -33.67 -3.53
CA GLU A 382 28.32 -32.30 -3.93
C GLU A 382 27.34 -32.19 -5.10
N ILE A 383 26.36 -31.29 -5.00
CA ILE A 383 25.71 -30.69 -6.18
C ILE A 383 26.10 -29.23 -6.27
N ARG A 384 26.42 -28.75 -7.47
CA ARG A 384 26.68 -27.33 -7.76
C ARG A 384 25.68 -26.82 -8.78
N TRP A 385 25.03 -25.70 -8.46
CA TRP A 385 24.16 -24.96 -9.37
C TRP A 385 24.74 -23.55 -9.58
N PRO A 386 25.55 -23.34 -10.64
CA PRO A 386 25.89 -22.01 -11.10
C PRO A 386 24.62 -21.29 -11.58
N LEU A 387 24.36 -20.10 -11.03
CA LEU A 387 23.15 -19.33 -11.33
C LEU A 387 23.45 -17.97 -11.99
N ALA A 388 24.71 -17.66 -12.28
CA ALA A 388 25.07 -16.39 -12.93
C ALA A 388 24.31 -16.20 -14.26
N GLY A 389 23.61 -15.07 -14.40
CA GLY A 389 22.81 -14.74 -15.57
C GLY A 389 21.41 -15.37 -15.59
N VAL A 390 21.05 -16.20 -14.61
CA VAL A 390 19.68 -16.69 -14.43
C VAL A 390 18.79 -15.54 -13.92
N LYS A 391 17.59 -15.47 -14.47
CA LYS A 391 16.58 -14.47 -14.13
C LYS A 391 15.33 -15.16 -13.61
N VAL A 392 14.72 -14.57 -12.59
CA VAL A 392 13.45 -15.01 -12.02
C VAL A 392 12.45 -13.87 -12.18
N THR A 393 11.31 -14.18 -12.79
CA THR A 393 10.19 -13.26 -13.01
C THR A 393 8.89 -13.92 -12.56
N GLN A 394 7.78 -13.18 -12.57
CA GLN A 394 6.46 -13.78 -12.32
C GLN A 394 6.08 -14.87 -13.33
N ARG A 395 6.65 -14.83 -14.55
CA ARG A 395 6.40 -15.83 -15.60
C ARG A 395 7.22 -17.11 -15.43
N GLY A 396 8.29 -17.08 -14.62
CA GLY A 396 9.16 -18.22 -14.37
C GLY A 396 10.64 -17.89 -14.43
N VAL A 397 11.45 -18.92 -14.64
CA VAL A 397 12.91 -18.86 -14.68
C VAL A 397 13.42 -18.80 -16.11
N ASP A 398 14.28 -17.82 -16.39
CA ASP A 398 14.94 -17.62 -17.68
C ASP A 398 16.46 -17.73 -17.55
N GLY A 399 17.11 -18.23 -18.60
CA GLY A 399 18.57 -18.25 -18.72
C GLY A 399 19.16 -19.66 -18.64
N ARG A 400 20.49 -19.74 -18.55
CA ARG A 400 21.20 -21.02 -18.56
C ARG A 400 21.12 -21.67 -17.18
N LEU A 401 20.44 -22.82 -17.09
CA LEU A 401 20.38 -23.63 -15.87
C LEU A 401 21.36 -24.78 -15.97
N GLN A 402 22.24 -24.88 -14.97
CA GLN A 402 23.24 -25.94 -14.87
C GLN A 402 23.19 -26.63 -13.52
N ALA A 403 23.46 -27.93 -13.51
CA ALA A 403 23.69 -28.70 -12.29
C ALA A 403 24.86 -29.66 -12.50
N ILE A 404 25.80 -29.70 -11.55
CA ILE A 404 26.94 -30.63 -11.54
C ILE A 404 26.82 -31.45 -10.28
N LEU A 405 26.47 -32.72 -10.42
CA LEU A 405 26.29 -33.69 -9.34
C LEU A 405 27.51 -34.59 -9.26
N ARG A 406 28.04 -34.76 -8.05
CA ARG A 406 29.01 -35.78 -7.66
C ARG A 406 28.42 -36.58 -6.53
N ALA A 407 28.34 -37.89 -6.71
CA ALA A 407 27.81 -38.79 -5.71
C ALA A 407 28.53 -40.13 -5.75
N HIS A 408 28.42 -40.87 -4.67
CA HIS A 408 28.92 -42.24 -4.60
C HIS A 408 27.93 -43.15 -3.87
N GLU A 409 28.05 -44.44 -4.18
CA GLU A 409 27.47 -45.51 -3.39
C GLU A 409 28.63 -46.37 -2.86
N ASN A 410 28.57 -46.70 -1.57
CA ASN A 410 29.71 -47.26 -0.84
C ASN A 410 30.23 -48.59 -1.41
N GLN A 411 29.45 -49.34 -2.20
CA GLN A 411 29.83 -50.64 -2.75
C GLN A 411 30.06 -50.60 -4.27
N MET A 412 29.32 -49.77 -5.00
CA MET A 412 29.26 -49.71 -6.46
C MET A 412 30.19 -48.65 -7.04
N GLY A 413 30.66 -47.68 -6.25
CA GLY A 413 31.61 -46.65 -6.66
C GLY A 413 30.98 -45.26 -6.88
N GLY A 414 31.72 -44.36 -7.53
CA GLY A 414 31.34 -42.94 -7.67
C GLY A 414 30.97 -42.54 -9.09
N PHE A 415 30.12 -41.52 -9.24
CA PHE A 415 29.77 -40.92 -10.52
C PHE A 415 29.69 -39.40 -10.47
N GLU A 416 29.90 -38.78 -11.63
CA GLU A 416 29.77 -37.35 -11.88
C GLU A 416 28.81 -37.14 -13.04
N LEU A 417 27.75 -36.36 -12.83
CA LEU A 417 26.72 -36.02 -13.80
C LEU A 417 26.64 -34.51 -13.98
N HIS A 418 26.64 -34.06 -15.24
CA HIS A 418 26.46 -32.69 -15.64
C HIS A 418 25.12 -32.55 -16.33
N LEU A 419 24.39 -31.50 -15.98
CA LEU A 419 23.15 -31.04 -16.61
C LEU A 419 23.38 -29.60 -17.06
N ASP A 420 23.10 -29.29 -18.32
CA ASP A 420 23.25 -27.93 -18.87
C ASP A 420 22.15 -27.66 -19.89
N GLY A 421 21.38 -26.62 -19.65
CA GLY A 421 20.26 -26.27 -20.50
C GLY A 421 19.88 -24.80 -20.46
N LEU A 422 18.99 -24.43 -21.37
CA LEU A 422 18.40 -23.10 -21.43
C LEU A 422 16.93 -23.19 -20.98
N ALA A 423 16.59 -22.36 -20.00
CA ALA A 423 15.23 -22.17 -19.50
C ALA A 423 14.61 -20.91 -20.13
N ASN A 424 13.31 -21.01 -20.43
CA ASN A 424 12.50 -19.92 -20.92
C ASN A 424 11.12 -20.00 -20.24
N ASP A 425 10.79 -18.96 -19.46
CA ASP A 425 9.61 -18.90 -18.59
C ASP A 425 9.36 -20.23 -17.84
N PHE A 426 10.44 -20.85 -17.34
CA PHE A 426 10.36 -22.20 -16.77
C PHE A 426 9.76 -22.18 -15.36
N LEU A 427 8.70 -22.95 -15.19
CA LEU A 427 8.06 -23.34 -13.94
C LEU A 427 7.96 -24.88 -13.91
N PRO A 428 7.85 -25.54 -12.74
CA PRO A 428 7.73 -27.00 -12.69
C PRO A 428 6.53 -27.56 -13.46
N ASP A 429 5.47 -26.77 -13.58
CA ASP A 429 4.18 -27.08 -14.19
C ASP A 429 3.92 -26.33 -15.52
N ALA A 430 4.78 -25.37 -15.91
CA ALA A 430 4.64 -24.58 -17.13
C ALA A 430 6.01 -24.17 -17.72
N GLY A 431 6.07 -23.87 -19.01
CA GLY A 431 7.30 -23.37 -19.65
C GLY A 431 8.21 -24.46 -20.25
N ARG A 432 9.46 -24.11 -20.58
CA ARG A 432 10.40 -24.99 -21.30
C ARG A 432 11.80 -24.96 -20.71
N TRP A 433 12.37 -26.15 -20.46
CA TRP A 433 13.79 -26.34 -20.16
C TRP A 433 14.38 -27.35 -21.14
N GLN A 434 15.24 -26.88 -22.05
CA GLN A 434 15.97 -27.73 -22.99
C GLN A 434 17.37 -27.99 -22.45
N TRP A 435 17.65 -29.24 -22.07
CA TRP A 435 18.91 -29.60 -21.42
C TRP A 435 19.63 -30.75 -22.11
N ARG A 436 20.94 -30.77 -21.91
CA ARG A 436 21.84 -31.87 -22.24
C ARG A 436 22.43 -32.42 -20.96
N TYR A 437 22.76 -33.70 -20.98
CA TYR A 437 23.44 -34.33 -19.87
C TYR A 437 24.62 -35.17 -20.33
N TRP A 438 25.65 -35.22 -19.51
CA TRP A 438 26.83 -36.05 -19.73
C TRP A 438 27.47 -36.37 -18.38
N GLY A 439 28.27 -37.43 -18.31
CA GLY A 439 28.87 -37.83 -17.06
C GLY A 439 29.94 -38.90 -17.21
N LYS A 440 30.55 -39.25 -16.09
CA LYS A 440 31.51 -40.35 -15.97
C LYS A 440 31.24 -41.11 -14.67
N GLY A 441 31.46 -42.42 -14.70
CA GLY A 441 31.32 -43.30 -13.56
C GLY A 441 32.60 -44.07 -13.31
N SER A 442 32.79 -44.50 -12.07
CA SER A 442 33.85 -45.39 -11.63
C SER A 442 33.23 -46.49 -10.79
N PHE A 443 33.62 -47.73 -11.04
CA PHE A 443 33.13 -48.88 -10.29
C PHE A 443 34.21 -49.39 -9.33
N THR A 444 33.81 -49.76 -8.12
CA THR A 444 34.70 -50.48 -7.21
C THR A 444 34.93 -51.88 -7.79
N PRO A 445 36.18 -52.31 -8.05
CA PRO A 445 36.45 -53.62 -8.62
C PRO A 445 35.86 -54.73 -7.74
N MET A 446 35.08 -55.64 -8.33
CA MET A 446 34.58 -56.81 -7.59
C MET A 446 35.77 -57.71 -7.23
N HIS A 447 36.04 -57.86 -5.94
CA HIS A 447 36.97 -58.88 -5.46
C HIS A 447 36.33 -60.26 -5.66
N ALA A 448 36.66 -60.92 -6.78
CA ALA A 448 36.41 -62.35 -6.92
C ALA A 448 37.28 -63.09 -5.89
N ARG A 449 36.65 -63.84 -4.98
CA ARG A 449 37.33 -64.77 -4.08
C ARG A 449 37.47 -66.13 -4.72
#